data_AF-A0A519F4I9-F1
#
_entry.id   AF-A0A519F4I9-F1
#
_cell.length_a   1.000
_cell.length_b   1.000
_cell.length_c   1.000
_cell.angle_alpha   90.00
_cell.angle_beta   90.00
_cell.angle_gamma   90.00
#
_symmetry.space_group_name_H-M   'P 1'
#
loop_
_entity.id
_entity.type
_entity.pdbx_description
1 polymer ?
#
loop_
_entity_poly.entity_id
_entity_poly.type
_entity_poly.pdbx_seq_one_letter_code
_entity_poly.pdbx_strand_id
1 'polypeptide(L)' 'MFAPANQAPFSLTLNGQDSLFQVLSFTGRERLNQPFEFELELVSEKAALDLESLLHGQTFLQLAD' A
#
# COMPACT_ATOMS: atom_id res chain seq x y z
N MET A 1 -2.00 16.80 10.94
CA MET A 1 -2.53 16.60 12.31
C MET A 1 -2.01 15.23 12.71
N PHE A 2 -1.18 15.09 13.75
CA PHE A 2 -0.44 13.85 13.98
C PHE A 2 -1.35 12.61 14.05
N ALA A 3 -1.03 11.58 13.27
CA ALA A 3 -1.61 10.26 13.47
C ALA A 3 -1.33 9.81 14.93
N PRO A 4 -2.31 9.23 15.63
CA PRO A 4 -2.07 8.64 16.94
C PRO A 4 -0.95 7.60 16.83
N ALA A 5 -0.12 7.47 17.87
CA ALA A 5 1.14 6.71 17.84
C ALA A 5 1.02 5.24 17.40
N ASN A 6 -0.20 4.69 17.34
CA ASN A 6 -0.50 3.31 16.98
C ASN A 6 -1.16 3.17 15.59
N GLN A 7 -1.36 4.25 14.86
CA GLN A 7 -1.79 4.19 13.46
C GLN A 7 -0.57 4.27 12.55
N ALA A 8 -0.46 3.31 11.63
CA ALA A 8 0.53 3.38 10.57
C ALA A 8 0.32 4.72 9.83
N PRO A 9 1.37 5.55 9.67
CA PRO A 9 1.25 6.85 9.02
C PRO A 9 1.10 6.72 7.50
N PHE A 10 0.68 5.56 7.01
CA PHE A 10 0.50 5.29 5.60
C PHE A 10 -0.67 4.35 5.38
N SER A 11 -1.38 4.55 4.28
CA SER A 11 -2.53 3.74 3.86
C SER A 11 -2.37 3.32 2.40
N LEU A 12 -2.98 2.18 2.06
CA LEU A 12 -3.02 1.65 0.70
C LEU A 12 -4.47 1.53 0.25
N THR A 13 -4.79 2.09 -0.91
CA THR A 13 -6.07 1.90 -1.59
C THR A 13 -5.84 1.05 -2.83
N LEU A 14 -6.67 0.01 -3.03
CA LEU A 14 -6.59 -0.90 -4.18
C LEU A 14 -7.88 -0.81 -4.99
N ASN A 15 -7.77 -0.56 -6.30
CA ASN A 15 -8.90 -0.44 -7.23
C ASN A 15 -9.98 0.55 -6.76
N GLY A 16 -9.57 1.62 -6.05
CA GLY A 16 -10.49 2.65 -5.54
C GLY A 16 -11.30 2.26 -4.30
N GLN A 17 -10.98 1.13 -3.66
CA GLN A 17 -11.60 0.70 -2.41
C GLN A 17 -10.59 0.67 -1.26
N ASP A 18 -11.06 0.91 -0.05
CA ASP A 18 -10.24 0.70 1.15
C ASP A 18 -9.75 -0.74 1.18
N SER A 19 -8.43 -0.88 1.29
CA SER A 19 -7.78 -2.16 1.13
C SER A 19 -8.01 -3.04 2.36
N LEU A 20 -8.23 -4.34 2.14
CA LEU A 20 -8.20 -5.39 3.18
C LEU A 20 -6.79 -5.63 3.74
N PHE A 21 -5.81 -4.85 3.28
CA PHE A 21 -4.42 -4.96 3.63
C PHE A 21 -3.98 -3.77 4.46
N GLN A 22 -3.28 -4.05 5.56
CA GLN A 22 -2.47 -3.07 6.25
C GLN A 22 -1.05 -3.17 5.72
N VAL A 23 -0.43 -2.02 5.43
CA VAL A 23 0.97 -1.98 5.02
C VAL A 23 1.83 -2.21 6.28
N LEU A 24 2.79 -3.11 6.18
CA LEU A 24 3.77 -3.38 7.23
C LEU A 24 5.04 -2.55 7.01
N SER A 25 5.55 -2.59 5.78
CA SER A 25 6.72 -1.84 5.34
C SER A 25 6.66 -1.60 3.82
N PHE A 26 7.47 -0.68 3.33
CA PHE A 26 7.67 -0.49 1.90
C PHE A 26 9.06 0.06 1.59
N THR A 27 9.53 -0.20 0.38
CA THR A 27 10.74 0.41 -0.18
C THR A 27 10.42 1.01 -1.55
N GLY A 28 10.68 2.31 -1.70
CA GLY A 28 10.51 3.03 -2.97
C GLY A 28 11.84 3.27 -3.68
N ARG A 29 11.82 3.20 -5.01
CA ARG A 29 12.93 3.60 -5.88
C ARG A 29 12.41 4.62 -6.89
N GLU A 30 12.91 5.83 -6.79
CA GLU A 30 12.56 6.94 -7.67
C GLU A 30 13.80 7.52 -8.32
N ARG A 31 13.71 7.83 -9.62
CA ARG A 31 14.80 8.44 -10.40
C ARG A 31 14.22 9.38 -11.43
N LEU A 32 14.94 10.46 -11.73
CA LEU A 32 14.54 11.39 -12.78
C LEU A 32 14.46 10.67 -14.13
N ASN A 33 13.40 10.95 -14.88
CA ASN A 33 13.13 10.41 -16.22
C ASN A 33 13.07 8.88 -16.30
N GLN A 34 12.78 8.21 -15.19
CA GLN A 34 12.57 6.76 -15.13
C GLN A 34 11.27 6.45 -14.41
N PRO A 35 10.61 5.33 -14.72
CA PRO A 35 9.50 4.84 -13.92
C PRO A 35 9.92 4.64 -12.46
N PHE A 36 9.01 4.93 -11.53
CA PHE A 36 9.19 4.58 -10.14
C PHE A 36 8.83 3.11 -9.89
N GLU A 37 9.33 2.56 -8.80
CA GLU A 37 9.00 1.23 -8.31
C GLU A 37 8.80 1.29 -6.79
N PHE A 38 7.75 0.63 -6.30
CA PHE A 38 7.52 0.45 -4.87
C PHE A 38 7.33 -1.04 -4.57
N GLU A 39 8.19 -1.57 -3.71
CA GLU A 39 8.04 -2.89 -3.10
C GLU A 39 7.26 -2.72 -1.79
N LEU A 40 6.13 -3.41 -1.64
CA LEU A 40 5.24 -3.31 -0.47
C LEU A 40 5.18 -4.64 0.28
N GLU A 41 5.33 -4.62 1.60
CA GLU A 41 4.97 -5.74 2.47
C GLU A 41 3.61 -5.46 3.10
N LEU A 42 2.67 -6.37 2.87
CA LEU A 42 1.28 -6.24 3.28
C LEU A 42 0.89 -7.36 4.24
N VAL A 43 0.06 -7.03 5.22
CA VAL A 43 -0.57 -8.00 6.12
C VAL A 43 -2.09 -7.94 5.97
N SER A 44 -2.75 -9.11 6.03
CA SER A 44 -4.21 -9.23 5.96
C SER A 44 -4.70 -10.19 7.02
N GLU A 45 -5.90 -9.93 7.54
CA GLU A 45 -6.61 -10.87 8.40
C GLU A 45 -7.21 -12.06 7.63
N LYS A 46 -7.36 -11.93 6.30
CA LYS A 46 -7.93 -12.97 5.44
C LYS A 46 -6.85 -13.96 5.01
N ALA A 47 -7.02 -15.24 5.39
CA ALA A 47 -6.08 -16.29 5.02
C ALA A 47 -6.12 -16.68 3.52
N ALA A 48 -7.28 -16.60 2.88
CA ALA A 48 -7.47 -16.94 1.47
C ALA A 48 -7.60 -15.67 0.62
N LEU A 49 -6.48 -15.27 0.02
CA LEU A 49 -6.39 -14.13 -0.88
C LEU A 49 -6.46 -14.58 -2.34
N ASP A 50 -7.27 -13.89 -3.13
CA ASP A 50 -7.29 -14.04 -4.58
C ASP A 50 -6.21 -13.12 -5.17
N LEU A 51 -5.01 -13.64 -5.34
CA LEU A 51 -3.85 -12.87 -5.80
C LEU A 51 -3.99 -12.40 -7.25
N GLU A 52 -4.69 -13.16 -8.09
CA GLU A 52 -4.87 -12.82 -9.51
C GLU A 52 -5.71 -11.55 -9.65
N SER A 53 -6.72 -11.37 -8.80
CA SER A 53 -7.54 -10.14 -8.75
C SER A 53 -6.76 -8.87 -8.37
N LEU A 54 -5.59 -9.03 -7.74
CA LEU A 54 -4.73 -7.91 -7.33
C LEU A 54 -3.78 -7.46 -8.45
N LEU A 55 -3.52 -8.33 -9.43
CA LEU A 55 -2.64 -8.02 -10.55
C LEU A 55 -3.28 -6.97 -11.47
N HIS A 56 -2.45 -6.07 -11.98
CA HIS A 56 -2.86 -5.00 -12.90
C HIS A 56 -3.94 -4.06 -12.34
N GLY A 57 -4.19 -4.09 -11.03
CA GLY A 57 -5.05 -3.15 -10.34
C GLY A 57 -4.37 -1.80 -10.10
N GLN A 58 -5.15 -0.73 -10.08
CA GLN A 58 -4.63 0.58 -9.72
C GLN A 58 -4.46 0.67 -8.20
N THR A 59 -3.31 1.16 -7.75
CA THR A 59 -3.00 1.24 -6.33
C THR A 59 -2.57 2.65 -5.96
N PHE A 60 -2.97 3.12 -4.78
CA PHE A 60 -2.54 4.41 -4.24
C PHE A 60 -1.96 4.22 -2.85
N LEU A 61 -0.66 4.50 -2.70
CA LEU A 61 0.02 4.53 -1.41
C LEU A 61 0.06 5.98 -0.93
N GLN A 62 -0.55 6.25 0.22
CA GLN A 62 -0.59 7.57 0.83
C GLN A 62 0.24 7.58 2.10
N LEU A 63 1.05 8.63 2.29
CA LEU A 63 1.63 8.99 3.59
C LEU A 63 0.71 10.04 4.25
N ALA A 64 0.40 9.85 5.53
CA ALA A 64 -0.45 10.75 6.31
C ALA A 64 0.24 12.11 6.55
N ASP A 65 -0.58 13.18 6.64
CA ASP A 65 -0.18 14.59 6.86
C ASP A 65 0.10 14.98 8.33
#